data_AF-A0A0D3FSQ2-F1
#
_entry.id   AF-A0A0D3FSQ2-F1
#
_cell.length_a   1.000
_cell.length_b   1.000
_cell.length_c   1.000
_cell.angle_alpha   90.00
_cell.angle_beta   90.00
_cell.angle_gamma   90.00
#
_symmetry.space_group_name_H-M   'P 1'
#
loop_
_entity.id
_entity.type
_entity.pdbx_description
1 polymer ?
#
loop_
_entity_poly.entity_id
_entity_poly.type
_entity_poly.pdbx_seq_one_letter_code
_entity_poly.pdbx_strand_id
1 'polypeptide(L)'
;MSLEVGSPMIISNDKFRSVEHRVVAQSSRPRVSIACFPNNLASTRMFGLIKELLSDDSPALYRETLVKDYVEHYYSIGLGPKKAINDFRL
;
A
#
# COMPACT_ATOMS: atom_id res chain seq x y z
N MET A 1 -13.19 -4.45 6.50
CA MET A 1 -12.49 -3.60 5.51
C MET A 1 -11.07 -3.40 6.02
N SER A 2 -10.16 -4.24 5.55
CA SER A 2 -8.73 -4.12 5.85
C SER A 2 -8.16 -3.04 4.95
N LEU A 3 -7.60 -1.99 5.57
CA LEU A 3 -6.98 -0.87 4.86
C LEU A 3 -5.48 -1.07 4.89
N GLU A 4 -4.98 -1.87 3.95
CA GLU A 4 -3.55 -1.95 3.69
C GLU A 4 -3.20 -0.88 2.65
N VAL A 5 -2.65 0.25 3.09
CA VAL A 5 -2.04 1.19 2.16
C VAL A 5 -0.63 0.66 1.91
N GLY A 6 -0.39 -0.09 0.84
CA GLY A 6 0.96 -0.62 0.54
C GLY A 6 1.92 0.43 -0.03
N SER A 7 1.41 1.61 -0.39
CA SER A 7 2.19 2.70 -0.96
C SER A 7 3.34 3.21 -0.06
N PRO A 8 3.17 3.44 1.25
CA PRO A 8 4.24 3.89 2.13
C PRO A 8 5.38 2.86 2.28
N MET A 9 5.08 1.56 2.25
CA MET A 9 6.11 0.51 2.34
C MET A 9 7.03 0.51 1.12
N ILE A 10 6.44 0.62 -0.08
CA ILE A 10 7.19 0.71 -1.35
C ILE A 10 8.07 1.96 -1.38
N ILE A 11 7.51 3.13 -1.07
CA ILE A 11 8.25 4.40 -1.14
C ILE A 11 9.42 4.44 -0.14
N SER A 12 9.21 3.90 1.07
CA SER A 12 10.17 3.96 2.17
C SER A 12 11.17 2.80 2.23
N ASN A 13 11.10 1.85 1.30
CA ASN A 13 11.91 0.64 1.31
C ASN A 13 11.75 -0.18 2.61
N ASP A 14 10.50 -0.48 3.00
CA ASP A 14 10.14 -1.16 4.26
C ASP A 14 10.54 -0.41 5.57
N LYS A 15 11.03 0.83 5.50
CA LYS A 15 11.27 1.64 6.71
C LYS A 15 9.98 2.03 7.42
N PHE A 16 8.89 2.19 6.68
CA PHE A 16 7.54 2.30 7.25
C PHE A 16 6.79 0.99 7.10
N ARG A 17 5.93 0.71 8.07
CA ARG A 17 5.07 -0.48 8.09
C ARG A 17 3.61 -0.08 7.88
N SER A 18 3.00 -0.64 6.84
CA SER A 18 1.54 -0.66 6.71
C SER A 18 1.00 -1.84 7.51
N VAL A 19 -0.03 -1.62 8.32
CA VAL A 19 -0.59 -2.64 9.21
C VAL A 19 -2.05 -2.93 8.86
N GLU A 20 -2.47 -4.15 9.15
CA GLU A 20 -3.86 -4.54 8.95
C GLU A 20 -4.74 -3.91 10.02
N HIS A 21 -5.77 -3.20 9.58
CA HIS A 21 -6.78 -2.61 10.45
C HIS A 21 -8.13 -3.31 10.24
N ARG A 22 -8.85 -3.64 11.31
CA ARG A 22 -10.22 -4.17 11.24
C ARG A 22 -11.19 -3.35 12.07
N VAL A 23 -12.43 -3.26 11.61
CA VAL A 23 -13.53 -2.68 12.37
C VAL A 23 -14.40 -3.83 12.88
N VAL A 24 -14.59 -3.88 14.20
CA VAL A 24 -15.50 -4.84 14.85
C VAL A 24 -16.90 -4.26 14.85
N ALA A 25 -17.88 -5.03 14.39
CA ALA A 25 -19.29 -4.65 14.44
C ALA A 25 -19.81 -4.76 15.89
N GLN A 26 -20.55 -3.74 16.33
CA GLN A 26 -21.17 -3.72 17.65
C GLN A 26 -22.69 -3.73 17.48
N SER A 27 -23.37 -4.67 18.13
CA SER A 27 -24.83 -4.86 18.01
C SER A 27 -25.63 -3.81 18.79
N SER A 28 -25.03 -3.18 19.80
CA SER A 28 -25.76 -2.33 20.74
C SER A 28 -25.96 -0.90 20.26
N ARG A 29 -25.10 -0.39 19.36
CA ARG A 29 -25.12 1.02 18.91
C ARG A 29 -24.53 1.17 17.51
N PRO A 30 -25.15 2.01 16.64
CA PRO A 30 -24.53 2.41 15.38
C PRO A 30 -23.19 3.14 15.61
N ARG A 31 -22.20 2.84 14.78
CA ARG A 31 -20.92 3.57 14.72
C ARG A 31 -20.73 4.13 13.31
N VAL A 32 -20.45 5.42 13.21
CA VAL A 32 -20.17 6.11 11.94
C VAL A 32 -18.74 6.62 11.96
N SER A 33 -18.01 6.43 10.86
CA SER A 33 -16.66 6.95 10.67
C SER A 33 -16.47 7.33 9.21
N ILE A 34 -15.71 8.40 8.95
CA ILE A 34 -15.31 8.83 7.61
C ILE A 34 -13.80 8.62 7.51
N ALA A 35 -13.36 7.97 6.43
CA ALA A 35 -11.95 7.81 6.12
C ALA A 35 -11.63 8.51 4.79
N CYS A 36 -10.48 9.16 4.73
CA CYS A 36 -9.98 9.85 3.54
C CYS A 36 -8.63 9.25 3.14
N PHE A 37 -8.50 8.84 1.88
CA PHE A 37 -7.30 8.23 1.33
C PHE A 37 -6.80 9.07 0.15
N PRO A 38 -5.84 9.99 0.36
CA PRO A 38 -5.30 10.78 -0.74
C PRO A 38 -4.52 9.86 -1.68
N ASN A 39 -4.87 9.90 -2.96
CA ASN A 39 -4.14 9.24 -4.03
C ASN A 39 -4.19 10.10 -5.30
N ASN A 40 -3.23 9.90 -6.19
CA ASN A 40 -3.19 10.54 -7.50
C ASN A 40 -3.14 9.47 -8.60
N LEU A 41 -4.29 8.85 -8.88
CA LEU A 41 -4.41 7.78 -9.89
C LEU A 41 -4.09 8.22 -11.32
N ALA A 42 -4.25 9.52 -11.60
CA ALA A 42 -3.92 10.10 -12.90
C ALA A 42 -2.42 10.41 -13.06
N SER A 43 -1.62 10.21 -12.00
CA SER A 43 -0.19 10.45 -12.08
C SER A 43 0.47 9.47 -13.02
N THR A 44 1.22 9.99 -13.99
CA THR A 44 2.12 9.24 -14.87
C THR A 44 3.51 9.11 -14.27
N ARG A 45 3.76 9.65 -13.08
CA ARG A 45 5.04 9.54 -12.39
C ARG A 45 5.24 8.11 -11.94
N MET A 46 6.45 7.59 -12.16
CA MET A 46 6.87 6.32 -11.58
C MET A 46 6.71 6.35 -10.07
N PHE A 47 5.87 5.45 -9.58
CA PHE A 47 5.67 5.13 -8.19
C PHE A 47 6.72 4.12 -7.77
N GLY A 48 7.61 4.52 -6.87
CA GLY A 48 8.73 3.69 -6.50
C GLY A 48 9.49 4.23 -5.30
N LEU A 49 10.58 3.55 -5.00
CA LEU A 49 11.48 3.85 -3.90
C LEU A 49 12.02 5.27 -4.01
N ILE A 50 12.15 5.94 -2.86
CA ILE A 50 12.94 7.17 -2.75
C ILE A 50 14.41 6.76 -2.93
N LYS A 51 15.04 7.20 -4.04
CA LYS A 51 16.39 6.78 -4.42
C LYS A 51 17.43 7.19 -3.38
N GLU A 52 17.19 8.29 -2.69
CA GLU A 52 18.00 8.81 -1.59
C GLU A 52 18.00 7.89 -0.34
N LEU A 53 17.09 6.91 -0.26
CA LEU A 53 17.06 5.92 0.81
C LEU A 53 17.87 4.65 0.47
N LEU A 54 18.42 4.55 -0.74
CA LEU A 54 19.19 3.39 -1.20
C LEU A 54 20.67 3.54 -0.82
N SER A 55 21.28 2.45 -0.39
CA SER A 55 22.71 2.35 -0.05
C SER A 55 23.17 0.90 -0.20
N ASP A 56 24.47 0.64 -0.12
CA ASP A 56 25.00 -0.73 -0.17
C ASP A 56 24.43 -1.61 0.95
N ASP A 57 24.15 -1.02 2.13
CA ASP A 57 23.53 -1.69 3.27
C ASP A 57 21.98 -1.73 3.20
N SER A 58 21.37 -0.99 2.25
CA SER A 58 19.92 -0.91 2.08
C SER A 58 19.54 -0.96 0.60
N PRO A 59 19.68 -2.14 -0.05
CA PRO A 59 19.32 -2.32 -1.44
C PRO A 59 17.81 -2.13 -1.67
N ALA A 60 17.43 -1.90 -2.93
CA ALA A 60 16.04 -1.80 -3.33
C ALA A 60 15.30 -3.12 -3.07
N LEU A 61 14.14 -3.05 -2.40
CA LEU A 61 13.29 -4.22 -2.14
C LEU A 61 12.11 -4.34 -3.11
N TYR A 62 11.81 -3.27 -3.84
CA TYR A 62 10.62 -3.15 -4.69
C TYR A 62 10.99 -2.57 -6.05
N ARG A 63 10.32 -3.04 -7.10
CA ARG A 63 10.44 -2.44 -8.44
C ARG A 63 9.59 -1.17 -8.56
N GLU A 64 9.99 -0.26 -9.43
CA GLU A 64 9.17 0.89 -9.81
C GLU A 64 7.92 0.41 -10.59
N THR A 65 6.78 1.07 -10.39
CA THR A 65 5.49 0.80 -11.04
C THR A 65 4.73 2.11 -11.25
N LEU A 66 3.57 2.13 -11.91
CA LEU A 66 2.65 3.27 -11.82
C LEU A 66 1.71 3.11 -10.61
N VAL A 67 1.25 4.24 -10.06
CA VAL A 67 0.23 4.24 -8.99
C VAL A 67 -1.03 3.52 -9.48
N LYS A 68 -1.43 3.78 -10.72
CA LYS A 68 -2.60 3.16 -11.35
C LYS A 68 -2.46 1.64 -11.39
N ASP A 69 -1.36 1.13 -11.92
CA ASP A 69 -1.12 -0.32 -12.04
C ASP A 69 -1.11 -1.00 -10.67
N TYR A 70 -0.48 -0.38 -9.67
CA TYR A 70 -0.50 -0.88 -8.29
C TYR A 70 -1.93 -0.97 -7.74
N VAL A 71 -2.72 0.09 -7.90
CA VAL A 71 -4.09 0.15 -7.38
C VAL A 71 -5.01 -0.84 -8.11
N GLU A 72 -4.91 -0.94 -9.43
CA GLU A 72 -5.66 -1.93 -10.22
C GLU A 72 -5.31 -3.36 -9.80
N HIS A 73 -4.03 -3.65 -9.59
CA HIS A 73 -3.58 -4.95 -9.09
C HIS A 73 -4.03 -5.24 -7.65
N TYR A 74 -4.01 -4.23 -6.78
CA TYR A 74 -4.50 -4.36 -5.42
C TYR A 74 -5.98 -4.75 -5.37
N TYR A 75 -6.81 -4.11 -6.20
CA TYR A 75 -8.23 -4.45 -6.27
C TYR A 75 -8.50 -5.80 -6.96
N SER A 76 -7.63 -6.24 -7.89
CA SER A 76 -7.79 -7.53 -8.58
C SER A 76 -7.54 -8.74 -7.68
N ILE A 77 -6.67 -8.62 -6.68
CA ILE A 77 -6.37 -9.70 -5.72
C ILE A 77 -7.53 -9.96 -4.74
N GLY A 78 -8.31 -8.93 -4.42
CA GLY A 78 -9.46 -9.04 -3.51
C GLY A 78 -9.08 -9.29 -2.04
N LEU A 79 -10.05 -9.76 -1.25
CA LEU A 79 -9.90 -10.03 0.18
C LEU A 79 -9.33 -11.43 0.43
N GLY A 80 -8.03 -11.59 0.19
CA GLY A 80 -7.30 -12.83 0.42
C GLY A 80 -6.11 -12.66 1.38
N PRO A 81 -5.44 -13.75 1.77
CA PRO A 81 -4.21 -13.69 2.56
C PRO A 81 -3.01 -13.12 1.78
N LYS A 82 -3.12 -13.07 0.45
CA LYS A 82 -2.09 -12.52 -0.43
C LYS A 82 -2.14 -10.99 -0.40
N LYS A 83 -1.01 -10.37 -0.08
CA LYS A 83 -0.84 -8.91 -0.15
C LYS A 83 -0.36 -8.50 -1.54
N ALA A 84 -1.00 -7.48 -2.13
CA ALA A 84 -0.67 -7.01 -3.47
C ALA A 84 0.80 -6.56 -3.61
N ILE A 85 1.35 -6.00 -2.54
CA ILE A 85 2.74 -5.55 -2.47
C ILE A 85 3.76 -6.65 -2.75
N ASN A 86 3.43 -7.91 -2.45
CA ASN A 86 4.35 -9.04 -2.66
C ASN A 86 4.69 -9.24 -4.14
N ASP A 87 3.76 -8.92 -5.04
CA ASP A 87 3.98 -9.07 -6.49
C ASP A 87 4.90 -7.99 -7.05
N PHE A 88 5.22 -6.94 -6.27
CA PHE A 88 6.13 -5.84 -6.65
C PHE A 88 7.50 -5.92 -5.98
N ARG A 89 7.76 -6.95 -5.17
CA ARG A 89 9.11 -7.20 -4.62
C ARG A 89 10.10 -7.60 -5.72
N LEU A 90 11.38 -7.28 -5.50
CA LEU A 90 12.51 -7.72 -6.32
C LEU A 90 12.96 -9.13 -5.94
#